data_AF-A0A1S4F0E1-F1
#
_entry.id   AF-A0A1S4F0E1-F1
#
_cell.length_a   1.000
_cell.length_b   1.000
_cell.length_c   1.000
_cell.angle_alpha   90.00
_cell.angle_beta   90.00
_cell.angle_gamma   90.00
#
_symmetry.space_group_name_H-M   'P 1'
#
loop_
_entity.id
_entity.type
_entity.pdbx_description
1 polymer ?
#
loop_
_entity_poly.entity_id
_entity_poly.type
_entity_poly.pdbx_seq_one_letter_code
_entity_poly.pdbx_strand_id
1 'polypeptide(L)'
;MSLLRVVSREIFAAYRQGIVSTTTNRSFRTSAQRLADKAESSEGVAAGEDSVEGQEESNKGQVREDPKDRTRIIPVETSIRYLASEAYQQTYQGEPVWKQYRRNHKGVYPPKQTRKTCIRQGKLATGNPCPICRDEFLVLDHRNTDLIKQFVSSQSGKVLSYQITGLCQKRHLELLVAVERAMDYGLITFDVPFRDYDYSEYYPAQKQ
;
A
#
# COMPACT_ATOMS: atom_id res chain seq x y z
N MET A 1 -34.83 -23.80 -56.68
CA MET A 1 -35.69 -22.91 -55.88
C MET A 1 -35.38 -23.14 -54.40
N SER A 2 -34.98 -22.21 -53.57
CA SER A 2 -34.80 -20.78 -53.76
C SER A 2 -34.11 -20.24 -52.50
N LEU A 3 -32.92 -19.65 -52.69
CA LEU A 3 -32.58 -18.29 -52.24
C LEU A 3 -32.71 -17.90 -50.75
N LEU A 4 -32.00 -18.51 -49.82
CA LEU A 4 -31.69 -17.85 -48.52
C LEU A 4 -30.30 -18.25 -47.94
N ARG A 5 -29.26 -18.24 -48.77
CA ARG A 5 -27.85 -18.38 -48.33
C ARG A 5 -26.92 -17.38 -49.03
N VAL A 6 -27.28 -16.10 -49.06
CA VAL A 6 -26.47 -15.08 -49.77
C VAL A 6 -26.24 -13.76 -49.02
N VAL A 7 -26.89 -13.46 -47.89
CA VAL A 7 -26.72 -12.12 -47.26
C VAL A 7 -26.25 -12.23 -45.81
N SER A 8 -24.92 -12.24 -45.62
CA SER A 8 -24.23 -11.78 -44.39
C SER A 8 -22.69 -11.84 -44.49
N ARG A 9 -22.12 -12.04 -45.68
CA ARG A 9 -20.66 -11.94 -45.96
C ARG A 9 -20.20 -10.58 -46.51
N GLU A 10 -21.00 -9.53 -46.32
CA GLU A 10 -20.79 -8.20 -46.91
C GLU A 10 -20.83 -7.08 -45.83
N ILE A 11 -20.13 -7.25 -44.69
CA ILE A 11 -19.83 -6.14 -43.76
C ILE A 11 -18.33 -6.12 -43.33
N PHE A 12 -17.49 -6.99 -43.90
CA PHE A 12 -16.05 -7.08 -43.58
C PHE A 12 -15.12 -6.48 -44.67
N ALA A 13 -15.56 -5.43 -45.36
CA ALA A 13 -14.78 -4.84 -46.46
C ALA A 13 -14.91 -3.30 -46.58
N ALA A 14 -14.80 -2.57 -45.47
CA ALA A 14 -14.75 -1.10 -45.51
C ALA A 14 -13.94 -0.50 -44.33
N TYR A 15 -12.70 -0.94 -44.13
CA TYR A 15 -11.74 -0.15 -43.33
C TYR A 15 -10.28 -0.50 -43.65
N ARG A 16 -9.90 -0.41 -44.92
CA ARG A 16 -8.50 -0.47 -45.33
C ARG A 16 -8.30 0.37 -46.58
N GLN A 17 -8.09 1.67 -46.38
CA GLN A 17 -7.14 2.52 -47.14
C GLN A 17 -7.30 4.00 -46.77
N GLY A 18 -6.19 4.61 -46.34
CA GLY A 18 -5.92 6.04 -46.46
C GLY A 18 -6.20 6.89 -45.23
N ILE A 19 -5.16 7.21 -44.45
CA ILE A 19 -4.58 8.57 -44.34
C ILE A 19 -3.10 8.38 -44.00
N VAL A 20 -2.25 8.89 -44.89
CA VAL A 20 -0.80 9.01 -44.76
C VAL A 20 -0.48 10.42 -44.24
N SER A 21 0.61 10.52 -43.47
CA SER A 21 1.35 11.75 -43.08
C SER A 21 0.80 12.66 -41.98
N THR A 22 1.42 12.57 -40.81
CA THR A 22 2.08 13.71 -40.13
C THR A 22 3.13 13.16 -39.15
N THR A 23 4.37 13.01 -39.62
CA THR A 23 5.53 12.75 -38.77
C THR A 23 5.89 14.02 -38.03
N THR A 24 5.46 14.14 -36.77
CA THR A 24 6.06 15.10 -35.84
C THR A 24 7.17 14.39 -35.07
N ASN A 25 8.40 14.77 -35.39
CA ASN A 25 9.61 14.36 -34.66
C ASN A 25 9.49 14.78 -33.19
N ARG A 26 9.13 13.84 -32.31
CA ARG A 26 9.40 13.95 -30.87
C ARG A 26 10.77 13.36 -30.60
N SER A 27 11.77 14.23 -30.57
CA SER A 27 13.11 13.92 -30.09
C SER A 27 13.03 13.51 -28.62
N PHE A 28 13.30 12.24 -28.33
CA PHE A 28 13.57 11.77 -26.97
C PHE A 28 14.91 12.39 -26.51
N ARG A 29 14.85 13.35 -25.59
CA ARG A 29 16.04 13.82 -24.87
C ARG A 29 16.28 12.87 -23.70
N THR A 30 17.22 11.96 -23.84
CA THR A 30 17.80 11.21 -22.71
C THR A 30 18.69 12.16 -21.89
N SER A 31 18.20 12.63 -20.75
CA SER A 31 19.06 13.28 -19.77
C SER A 31 19.83 12.21 -19.00
N ALA A 32 21.09 12.01 -19.38
CA ALA A 32 22.06 11.29 -18.59
C ALA A 32 22.34 12.09 -17.30
N GLN A 33 21.85 11.60 -16.16
CA GLN A 33 22.31 12.05 -14.85
C GLN A 33 23.17 10.97 -14.21
N ARG A 34 24.47 11.22 -14.40
CA ARG A 34 25.67 10.88 -13.62
C ARG A 34 25.47 9.96 -12.40
N LEU A 35 26.09 8.79 -12.51
CA LEU A 35 26.61 8.01 -11.39
C LEU A 35 27.65 8.84 -10.62
N ALA A 36 27.55 8.84 -9.30
CA ALA A 36 28.62 9.28 -8.41
C ALA A 36 28.96 8.12 -7.47
N ASP A 37 30.07 7.45 -7.77
CA ASP A 37 30.75 6.51 -6.90
C ASP A 37 31.69 7.26 -5.94
N LYS A 38 31.56 7.01 -4.63
CA LYS A 38 32.62 6.97 -3.58
C LYS A 38 31.97 6.94 -2.19
N ALA A 39 32.45 6.25 -1.16
CA ALA A 39 33.40 5.16 -0.97
C ALA A 39 33.21 4.69 0.49
N GLU A 40 33.38 3.39 0.74
CA GLU A 40 33.63 2.85 2.07
C GLU A 40 34.96 3.35 2.63
N SER A 41 34.99 3.62 3.94
CA SER A 41 36.21 3.54 4.73
C SER A 41 35.89 3.04 6.14
N SER A 42 36.68 2.05 6.53
CA SER A 42 36.70 1.19 7.71
C SER A 42 37.23 1.84 9.00
N GLU A 43 36.72 1.31 10.12
CA GLU A 43 37.32 1.03 11.44
C GLU A 43 38.27 2.01 12.15
N GLY A 44 38.02 2.22 13.46
CA GLY A 44 39.01 2.73 14.41
C GLY A 44 38.43 3.19 15.76
N VAL A 45 38.77 2.46 16.83
CA VAL A 45 38.33 2.57 18.24
C VAL A 45 39.18 3.56 19.05
N ALA A 46 38.60 4.24 20.06
CA ALA A 46 39.09 4.33 21.46
C ALA A 46 38.67 5.62 22.21
N ALA A 47 38.45 5.44 23.51
CA ALA A 47 37.91 6.36 24.51
C ALA A 47 38.92 7.38 25.07
N GLY A 48 38.42 8.42 25.73
CA GLY A 48 39.19 9.32 26.61
C GLY A 48 38.47 10.63 26.92
N GLU A 49 38.28 10.92 28.20
CA GLU A 49 37.41 11.95 28.78
C GLU A 49 38.02 13.37 28.84
N ASP A 50 37.10 14.34 28.85
CA ASP A 50 37.07 15.64 29.57
C ASP A 50 38.12 16.73 29.28
N SER A 51 37.65 17.88 28.75
CA SER A 51 37.77 19.21 29.38
C SER A 51 37.17 20.32 28.50
N VAL A 52 36.44 21.20 29.16
CA VAL A 52 35.60 22.30 28.66
C VAL A 52 36.44 23.55 28.31
N GLU A 53 36.06 24.25 27.23
CA GLU A 53 35.81 25.71 27.14
C GLU A 53 36.18 26.28 25.76
N GLY A 54 35.24 27.01 25.14
CA GLY A 54 35.49 27.80 23.93
C GLY A 54 34.28 27.87 23.00
N GLN A 55 33.51 28.93 23.13
CA GLN A 55 32.30 29.24 22.38
C GLN A 55 32.52 29.31 20.86
N GLU A 56 31.77 28.51 20.10
CA GLU A 56 31.15 28.95 18.85
C GLU A 56 29.74 28.35 18.83
N GLU A 57 28.75 29.18 19.16
CA GLU A 57 27.35 28.91 18.93
C GLU A 57 27.12 28.74 17.42
N SER A 58 27.32 27.51 16.94
CA SER A 58 26.74 27.09 15.67
C SER A 58 25.24 27.00 15.87
N ASN A 59 24.59 28.15 15.68
CA ASN A 59 23.17 28.27 15.42
C ASN A 59 22.87 27.56 14.09
N LYS A 60 23.02 26.23 14.07
CA LYS A 60 22.43 25.35 13.08
C LYS A 60 20.94 25.51 13.31
N GLY A 61 20.34 26.45 12.59
CA GLY A 61 18.91 26.68 12.60
C GLY A 61 18.22 25.32 12.52
N GLN A 62 17.53 24.95 13.59
CA GLN A 62 16.77 23.70 13.65
C GLN A 62 15.86 23.70 12.43
N VAL A 63 16.11 22.80 11.49
CA VAL A 63 15.21 22.59 10.35
C VAL A 63 13.90 22.13 10.96
N ARG A 64 12.91 23.01 10.98
CA ARG A 64 11.57 22.67 11.49
C ARG A 64 11.00 21.62 10.56
N GLU A 65 10.91 20.39 11.05
CA GLU A 65 10.31 19.30 10.27
C GLU A 65 8.83 19.62 10.06
N ASP A 66 8.41 19.67 8.79
CA ASP A 66 7.01 19.87 8.44
C ASP A 66 6.19 18.69 9.01
N PRO A 67 5.27 18.90 9.97
CA PRO A 67 4.54 17.78 10.61
C PRO A 67 3.62 17.01 9.66
N LYS A 68 3.35 17.60 8.48
CA LYS A 68 2.52 17.03 7.41
C LYS A 68 3.33 16.30 6.34
N ASP A 69 4.65 16.31 6.44
CA ASP A 69 5.52 15.65 5.48
C ASP A 69 5.42 14.13 5.61
N ARG A 70 5.31 13.44 4.48
CA ARG A 70 5.16 11.99 4.34
C ARG A 70 6.04 11.47 3.20
N THR A 71 7.14 12.18 2.90
CA THR A 71 8.14 11.79 1.89
C THR A 71 9.12 10.74 2.41
N ARG A 72 9.30 10.65 3.73
CA ARG A 72 10.20 9.69 4.37
C ARG A 72 9.73 8.25 4.16
N ILE A 73 10.63 7.40 3.72
CA ILE A 73 10.38 5.96 3.57
C ILE A 73 10.73 5.29 4.89
N ILE A 74 9.72 4.75 5.57
CA ILE A 74 9.88 4.09 6.87
C ILE A 74 10.01 2.59 6.62
N PRO A 75 11.10 1.94 7.07
CA PRO A 75 11.30 0.51 6.87
C PRO A 75 10.36 -0.30 7.77
N VAL A 76 10.01 -1.49 7.32
CA VAL A 76 9.00 -2.33 7.99
C VAL A 76 9.44 -2.73 9.40
N GLU A 77 10.73 -2.98 9.62
CA GLU A 77 11.28 -3.30 10.94
C GLU A 77 11.00 -2.20 11.97
N THR A 78 11.07 -0.93 11.55
CA THR A 78 10.77 0.18 12.45
C THR A 78 9.29 0.24 12.81
N SER A 79 8.39 -0.13 11.88
CA SER A 79 6.95 -0.25 12.18
C SER A 79 6.66 -1.35 13.20
N ILE A 80 7.37 -2.47 13.12
CA ILE A 80 7.23 -3.59 14.05
C ILE A 80 7.75 -3.19 15.43
N ARG A 81 8.92 -2.54 15.51
CA ARG A 81 9.45 -1.99 16.76
C ARG A 81 8.50 -0.95 17.37
N TYR A 82 7.87 -0.13 16.54
CA TYR A 82 6.90 0.85 17.00
C TYR A 82 5.66 0.20 17.63
N LEU A 83 5.12 -0.86 17.04
CA LEU A 83 3.99 -1.60 17.61
C LEU A 83 4.31 -2.23 18.97
N ALA A 84 5.56 -2.66 19.18
CA ALA A 84 6.04 -3.17 20.45
C ALA A 84 6.40 -2.07 21.47
N SER A 85 6.42 -0.80 21.06
CA SER A 85 6.84 0.31 21.91
C SER A 85 5.74 0.75 22.90
N GLU A 86 6.16 1.31 24.03
CA GLU A 86 5.26 1.90 25.02
C GLU A 86 4.44 3.06 24.44
N ALA A 87 5.02 3.82 23.50
CA ALA A 87 4.34 4.93 22.84
C ALA A 87 3.09 4.48 22.08
N TYR A 88 3.18 3.35 21.37
CA TYR A 88 2.01 2.76 20.69
C TYR A 88 0.95 2.33 21.71
N GLN A 89 1.38 1.65 22.78
CA GLN A 89 0.46 1.17 23.81
C GLN A 89 -0.25 2.30 24.55
N GLN A 90 0.45 3.40 24.87
CA GLN A 90 -0.14 4.59 25.47
C GLN A 90 -1.15 5.27 24.52
N THR A 91 -0.85 5.31 23.21
CA THR A 91 -1.69 5.98 22.21
C THR A 91 -2.97 5.22 21.90
N TYR A 92 -2.87 3.91 21.68
CA TYR A 92 -3.97 3.07 21.20
C TYR A 92 -4.62 2.21 22.28
N GLN A 93 -3.99 2.06 23.46
CA GLN A 93 -4.57 1.42 24.65
C GLN A 93 -5.07 -0.02 24.41
N GLY A 94 -4.38 -0.77 23.55
CA GLY A 94 -4.76 -2.14 23.18
C GLY A 94 -5.95 -2.25 22.24
N GLU A 95 -6.54 -1.13 21.80
CA GLU A 95 -7.61 -1.11 20.81
C GLU A 95 -7.06 -1.10 19.37
N PRO A 96 -7.86 -1.55 18.38
CA PRO A 96 -7.48 -1.42 16.98
C PRO A 96 -7.27 0.05 16.57
N VAL A 97 -6.24 0.30 15.75
CA VAL A 97 -5.82 1.65 15.29
C VAL A 97 -6.97 2.52 14.78
N TRP A 98 -7.94 1.90 14.09
CA TRP A 98 -9.05 2.60 13.45
C TRP A 98 -10.26 2.87 14.37
N LYS A 99 -10.29 2.33 15.60
CA LYS A 99 -11.46 2.41 16.49
C LYS A 99 -11.78 3.85 16.95
N GLN A 100 -10.75 4.60 17.32
CA GLN A 100 -10.88 6.00 17.74
C GLN A 100 -11.11 6.97 16.56
N TYR A 101 -11.06 6.48 15.33
CA TYR A 101 -11.14 7.32 14.15
C TYR A 101 -12.58 7.60 13.73
N ARG A 102 -12.92 8.88 13.57
CA ARG A 102 -14.20 9.32 13.01
C ARG A 102 -13.99 10.24 11.82
N ARG A 103 -14.67 9.93 10.72
CA ARG A 103 -14.60 10.71 9.48
C ARG A 103 -15.68 11.78 9.44
N ASN A 104 -15.29 13.00 9.06
CA ASN A 104 -16.22 14.09 8.85
C ASN A 104 -16.93 13.92 7.49
N HIS A 105 -18.27 13.88 7.50
CA HIS A 105 -19.11 13.87 6.32
C HIS A 105 -20.40 14.66 6.57
N LYS A 106 -21.09 15.05 5.50
CA LYS A 106 -22.39 15.75 5.59
C LYS A 106 -23.51 14.75 5.85
N GLY A 107 -24.40 15.07 6.78
CA GLY A 107 -25.58 14.26 7.08
C GLY A 107 -25.29 13.05 7.97
N VAL A 108 -26.35 12.28 8.25
CA VAL A 108 -26.32 11.11 9.13
C VAL A 108 -25.56 9.94 8.49
N TYR A 109 -25.76 9.73 7.19
CA TYR A 109 -25.16 8.60 6.47
C TYR A 109 -23.86 8.98 5.78
N PRO A 110 -22.76 8.24 5.98
CA PRO A 110 -21.52 8.45 5.26
C PRO A 110 -21.68 8.15 3.75
N PRO A 111 -20.86 8.77 2.89
CA PRO A 111 -20.78 8.35 1.49
C PRO A 111 -20.29 6.90 1.41
N LYS A 112 -20.85 6.13 0.46
CA LYS A 112 -20.51 4.71 0.27
C LYS A 112 -19.01 4.47 0.12
N GLN A 113 -18.31 5.37 -0.56
CA GLN A 113 -16.87 5.27 -0.78
C GLN A 113 -16.10 6.34 0.01
N THR A 114 -14.92 5.96 0.51
CA THR A 114 -13.99 6.91 1.11
C THR A 114 -13.23 7.71 0.06
N ARG A 115 -12.46 8.71 0.49
CA ARG A 115 -11.61 9.50 -0.41
C ARG A 115 -10.55 8.62 -1.07
N LYS A 116 -10.14 8.96 -2.29
CA LYS A 116 -9.09 8.23 -3.03
C LYS A 116 -7.77 8.12 -2.26
N THR A 117 -7.23 9.24 -1.79
CA THR A 117 -5.99 9.30 -1.01
C THR A 117 -6.01 10.46 -0.01
N CYS A 118 -5.29 10.30 1.11
CA CYS A 118 -5.04 11.39 2.07
C CYS A 118 -3.74 12.15 1.77
N ILE A 119 -2.77 11.48 1.15
CA ILE A 119 -1.44 12.02 0.83
C ILE A 119 -1.42 12.42 -0.64
N ARG A 120 -0.98 13.64 -0.94
CA ARG A 120 -0.77 14.15 -2.30
C ARG A 120 0.60 14.84 -2.33
N GLN A 121 1.40 14.56 -3.37
CA GLN A 121 2.74 15.15 -3.52
C GLN A 121 3.62 15.00 -2.25
N GLY A 122 3.55 13.82 -1.59
CA GLY A 122 4.34 13.55 -0.40
C GLY A 122 3.88 14.29 0.87
N LYS A 123 2.80 15.08 0.84
CA LYS A 123 2.29 15.79 2.02
C LYS A 123 0.83 15.42 2.33
N LEU A 124 0.43 15.57 3.59
CA LEU A 124 -0.96 15.39 4.01
C LEU A 124 -1.83 16.53 3.44
N ALA A 125 -2.66 16.18 2.46
CA ALA A 125 -3.57 17.13 1.82
C ALA A 125 -4.87 17.34 2.63
N THR A 126 -5.17 16.45 3.59
CA THR A 126 -6.39 16.56 4.40
C THR A 126 -6.08 16.89 5.85
N GLY A 127 -6.92 17.73 6.49
CA GLY A 127 -6.80 18.03 7.91
C GLY A 127 -7.13 16.86 8.84
N ASN A 128 -8.09 16.01 8.46
CA ASN A 128 -8.41 14.77 9.19
C ASN A 128 -8.00 13.55 8.32
N PRO A 129 -6.73 13.10 8.34
CA PRO A 129 -6.23 11.98 7.53
C PRO A 129 -6.75 10.62 8.02
N CYS A 130 -6.52 9.54 7.25
CA CYS A 130 -6.92 8.18 7.67
C CYS A 130 -6.10 7.68 8.87
N PRO A 131 -6.54 6.66 9.62
CA PRO A 131 -5.79 6.13 10.78
C PRO A 131 -4.34 5.74 10.44
N ILE A 132 -4.13 5.11 9.28
CA ILE A 132 -2.79 4.73 8.77
C ILE A 132 -2.02 5.92 8.17
N CYS A 133 -2.71 6.99 7.79
CA CYS A 133 -2.08 8.14 7.14
C CYS A 133 -1.65 9.20 8.17
N ARG A 134 -2.32 9.23 9.33
CA ARG A 134 -2.06 10.19 10.42
C ARG A 134 -0.71 9.89 11.06
N ASP A 135 -0.44 8.61 11.27
CA ASP A 135 0.73 8.06 11.93
C ASP A 135 1.63 7.44 10.86
N GLU A 136 2.87 7.90 10.78
CA GLU A 136 3.80 7.50 9.74
C GLU A 136 4.42 6.13 9.99
N PHE A 137 4.54 5.73 11.26
CA PHE A 137 5.16 4.46 11.64
C PHE A 137 4.27 3.25 11.38
N LEU A 138 2.98 3.47 11.07
CA LEU A 138 2.05 2.41 10.69
C LEU A 138 2.19 2.06 9.22
N VAL A 139 3.14 1.17 8.93
CA VAL A 139 3.40 0.67 7.57
C VAL A 139 2.64 -0.62 7.34
N LEU A 140 1.78 -0.63 6.32
CA LEU A 140 1.06 -1.82 5.88
C LEU A 140 1.99 -2.72 5.04
N ASP A 141 2.44 -3.82 5.63
CA ASP A 141 3.20 -4.84 4.92
C ASP A 141 2.91 -6.24 5.49
N HIS A 142 3.03 -7.28 4.65
CA HIS A 142 2.72 -8.67 4.98
C HIS A 142 3.50 -9.21 6.19
N ARG A 143 4.73 -8.72 6.39
CA ARG A 143 5.58 -9.08 7.55
C ARG A 143 5.03 -8.56 8.87
N ASN A 144 4.26 -7.48 8.84
CA ASN A 144 3.66 -6.87 10.02
C ASN A 144 2.27 -7.48 10.28
N THR A 145 2.27 -8.71 10.78
CA THR A 145 1.04 -9.46 11.04
C THR A 145 0.17 -8.80 12.11
N ASP A 146 0.78 -8.18 13.11
CA ASP A 146 0.07 -7.62 14.27
C ASP A 146 -0.75 -6.39 13.89
N LEU A 147 -0.25 -5.59 12.94
CA LEU A 147 -1.03 -4.50 12.36
C LEU A 147 -2.14 -5.02 11.44
N ILE A 148 -1.83 -5.97 10.54
CA ILE A 148 -2.80 -6.46 9.56
C ILE A 148 -3.98 -7.15 10.23
N LYS A 149 -3.73 -7.97 11.26
CA LYS A 149 -4.76 -8.69 12.02
C LYS A 149 -5.83 -7.75 12.58
N GLN A 150 -5.49 -6.51 12.92
CA GLN A 150 -6.46 -5.50 13.40
C GLN A 150 -7.49 -5.07 12.36
N PHE A 151 -7.19 -5.26 11.07
CA PHE A 151 -8.07 -4.93 9.96
C PHE A 151 -8.80 -6.16 9.39
N VAL A 152 -8.55 -7.35 9.95
CA VAL A 152 -9.24 -8.58 9.60
C VAL A 152 -10.26 -8.90 10.69
N SER A 153 -11.46 -9.33 10.30
CA SER A 153 -12.46 -9.81 11.26
C SER A 153 -11.98 -11.10 11.92
N SER A 154 -11.97 -11.15 13.26
CA SER A 154 -11.57 -12.34 14.01
C SER A 154 -12.46 -13.56 13.77
N GLN A 155 -13.73 -13.34 13.43
CA GLN A 155 -14.70 -14.42 13.24
C GLN A 155 -14.83 -14.85 11.78
N SER A 156 -14.83 -13.89 10.85
CA SER A 156 -15.04 -14.20 9.43
C SER A 156 -13.76 -14.40 8.63
N GLY A 157 -12.60 -14.00 9.16
CA GLY A 157 -11.34 -13.98 8.41
C GLY A 157 -11.30 -12.98 7.23
N LYS A 158 -12.37 -12.20 7.04
CA LYS A 158 -12.50 -11.23 5.95
C LYS A 158 -11.93 -9.87 6.35
N VAL A 159 -11.31 -9.19 5.38
CA VAL A 159 -10.81 -7.83 5.56
C VAL A 159 -11.99 -6.85 5.74
N LEU A 160 -11.88 -5.99 6.75
CA LEU A 160 -12.88 -4.98 7.04
C LEU A 160 -12.90 -3.91 5.94
N SER A 161 -14.11 -3.53 5.52
CA SER A 161 -14.28 -2.50 4.50
C SER A 161 -13.82 -1.12 5.00
N TYR A 162 -13.43 -0.25 4.08
CA TYR A 162 -13.08 1.14 4.41
C TYR A 162 -14.24 1.97 4.98
N GLN A 163 -15.49 1.48 4.91
CA GLN A 163 -16.63 2.14 5.55
C GLN A 163 -16.54 2.03 7.08
N ILE A 164 -16.03 0.89 7.57
CA ILE A 164 -15.86 0.62 8.99
C ILE A 164 -14.52 1.21 9.45
N THR A 165 -13.43 0.92 8.74
CA THR A 165 -12.07 1.30 9.16
C THR A 165 -11.73 2.78 8.87
N GLY A 166 -12.47 3.44 7.98
CA GLY A 166 -12.23 4.85 7.62
C GLY A 166 -10.96 5.09 6.79
N LEU A 167 -10.34 4.04 6.23
CA LEU A 167 -9.15 4.15 5.38
C LEU A 167 -9.45 4.89 4.06
N CYS A 168 -8.44 5.54 3.49
CA CYS A 168 -8.55 5.99 2.09
C CYS A 168 -8.44 4.80 1.15
N GLN A 169 -8.99 4.94 -0.06
CA GLN A 169 -9.03 3.83 -1.03
C GLN A 169 -7.64 3.30 -1.37
N LYS A 170 -6.64 4.18 -1.49
CA LYS A 170 -5.25 3.78 -1.73
C LYS A 170 -4.69 2.88 -0.62
N ARG A 171 -4.81 3.29 0.65
CA ARG A 171 -4.32 2.47 1.78
C ARG A 171 -5.12 1.19 1.96
N HIS A 172 -6.42 1.20 1.63
CA HIS A 172 -7.21 -0.03 1.64
C HIS A 172 -6.76 -1.02 0.56
N LEU A 173 -6.41 -0.56 -0.64
CA LEU A 173 -5.83 -1.42 -1.67
C LEU A 173 -4.48 -1.99 -1.23
N GLU A 174 -3.62 -1.17 -0.63
CA GLU A 174 -2.35 -1.63 -0.06
C GLU A 174 -2.55 -2.69 1.04
N LEU A 175 -3.56 -2.50 1.90
CA LEU A 175 -3.95 -3.49 2.91
C LEU A 175 -4.37 -4.81 2.27
N LEU A 176 -5.23 -4.78 1.24
CA LEU A 176 -5.68 -6.00 0.55
C LEU A 176 -4.50 -6.78 -0.02
N VAL A 177 -3.57 -6.09 -0.70
CA VAL A 177 -2.36 -6.70 -1.24
C VAL A 177 -1.48 -7.28 -0.13
N ALA A 178 -1.34 -6.58 1.00
CA ALA A 178 -0.55 -7.06 2.12
C ALA A 178 -1.17 -8.29 2.79
N VAL A 179 -2.50 -8.34 2.91
CA VAL A 179 -3.24 -9.50 3.44
C VAL A 179 -3.09 -10.70 2.51
N GLU A 180 -3.29 -10.51 1.21
CA GLU A 180 -3.16 -11.59 0.20
C GLU A 180 -1.75 -12.18 0.22
N ARG A 181 -0.72 -11.32 0.21
CA ARG A 181 0.67 -11.77 0.38
C ARG A 181 0.90 -12.50 1.70
N ALA A 182 0.33 -12.02 2.80
CA ALA A 182 0.47 -12.67 4.09
C ALA A 182 -0.21 -14.06 4.14
N MET A 183 -1.31 -14.24 3.40
CA MET A 183 -1.95 -15.53 3.21
C MET A 183 -1.07 -16.46 2.37
N ASP A 184 -0.50 -15.97 1.26
CA ASP A 184 0.40 -16.75 0.39
C ASP A 184 1.65 -17.24 1.14
N TYR A 185 2.23 -16.40 1.99
CA TYR A 185 3.38 -16.77 2.84
C TYR A 185 3.00 -17.60 4.06
N GLY A 186 1.70 -17.81 4.34
CA GLY A 186 1.24 -18.53 5.52
C GLY A 186 1.48 -17.80 6.85
N LEU A 187 1.63 -16.47 6.84
CA LEU A 187 1.84 -15.64 8.04
C LEU A 187 0.53 -15.40 8.81
N ILE A 188 -0.61 -15.46 8.10
CA ILE A 188 -1.95 -15.31 8.67
C ILE A 188 -2.74 -16.58 8.38
N THR A 189 -3.49 -17.05 9.37
CA THR A 189 -4.40 -18.19 9.26
C THR A 189 -5.69 -17.78 8.56
N PHE A 190 -6.16 -18.60 7.62
CA PHE A 190 -7.43 -18.42 6.92
C PHE A 190 -8.06 -19.79 6.62
N ASP A 191 -9.37 -19.78 6.36
CA ASP A 191 -10.10 -21.01 6.04
C ASP A 191 -9.86 -21.41 4.58
N VAL A 192 -9.29 -22.60 4.39
CA VAL A 192 -9.09 -23.21 3.07
C VAL A 192 -10.30 -24.09 2.76
N PRO A 193 -11.05 -23.82 1.67
CA PRO A 193 -12.17 -24.68 1.30
C PRO A 193 -11.65 -26.06 0.86
N PHE A 194 -12.30 -27.12 1.35
CA PHE A 194 -12.06 -28.47 0.84
C PHE A 194 -12.63 -28.59 -0.58
N ARG A 195 -11.88 -29.25 -1.46
CA ARG A 195 -12.32 -29.55 -2.82
C ARG A 195 -12.60 -31.03 -2.94
N ASP A 196 -13.86 -31.37 -3.15
CA ASP A 196 -14.29 -32.74 -3.38
C ASP A 196 -14.06 -33.11 -4.85
N TYR A 197 -13.52 -34.30 -5.09
CA TYR A 197 -13.30 -34.85 -6.42
C TYR A 197 -14.09 -36.15 -6.57
N ASP A 198 -14.79 -36.29 -7.69
CA ASP A 198 -15.34 -37.59 -8.10
C ASP A 198 -14.24 -38.42 -8.76
N TYR A 199 -13.65 -39.34 -8.00
CA TYR A 199 -12.57 -40.19 -8.50
C TYR A 199 -13.02 -41.19 -9.59
N SER A 200 -14.33 -41.44 -9.73
CA SER A 200 -14.84 -42.35 -10.75
C SER A 200 -14.67 -41.82 -12.18
N GLU A 201 -14.56 -40.49 -12.34
CA GLU A 201 -14.28 -39.84 -13.63
C GLU A 201 -12.84 -40.08 -14.10
N TYR A 202 -11.89 -40.17 -13.16
CA TYR A 202 -10.46 -40.30 -13.45
C TYR A 202 -9.99 -41.76 -13.50
N TYR A 203 -10.66 -42.68 -12.80
CA TYR A 203 -10.29 -44.09 -12.72
C TYR A 203 -11.44 -45.01 -13.17
N PRO A 204 -11.78 -45.03 -14.48
CA PRO A 204 -12.92 -45.81 -14.99
C PRO A 204 -12.77 -47.32 -14.78
N ALA A 205 -11.55 -47.83 -14.61
CA ALA A 205 -11.27 -49.25 -14.38
C ALA A 205 -11.71 -49.76 -13.00
N GLN A 206 -12.03 -48.88 -12.06
CA GLN A 206 -12.48 -49.23 -10.71
C GLN A 206 -14.01 -49.15 -10.53
N LYS A 207 -14.77 -48.99 -11.62
CA LYS A 207 -16.23 -49.16 -11.59
C LYS A 207 -16.55 -50.64 -11.31
N GLN A 208 -16.94 -50.93 -10.07
CA GLN A 208 -17.58 -52.20 -9.69
C GLN A 208 -18.97 -52.30 -10.32
#